data_AF-A0A8J6NGS5-F1
#
_entry.id   AF-A0A8J6NGS5-F1
#
_cell.length_a   1.000
_cell.length_b   1.000
_cell.length_c   1.000
_cell.angle_alpha   90.00
_cell.angle_beta   90.00
_cell.angle_gamma   90.00
#
_symmetry.space_group_name_H-M   'P 1'
#
loop_
_entity.id
_entity.type
_entity.pdbx_description
1 polymer ?
#
loop_
_entity_poly.entity_id
_entity_poly.type
_entity_poly.pdbx_seq_one_letter_code
_entity_poly.pdbx_strand_id
1 'polypeptide(L)'
;MKKITLILATLSFLLSACGGTPAEDAPPVLTGEDVQATALAMAWTMAAETIAAMPTATPVPPTETPTPVPPTATMTLVPTLALPEITNTPDTDRCNQFLGSWAGTESTMRIVNTTKSTANISLYLSPNNAHNQCGYLFVPSLEKNQSVVMSVPYGTFSMYAWLVGQNKSVSGGGYGIGNPDKHTLEIRDDSIKWITP
;
A
#
# COMPACT_ATOMS: atom_id res chain seq x y z
N MET A 1 55.38 -1.00 -48.05
CA MET A 1 54.35 0.07 -48.16
C MET A 1 52.93 -0.43 -47.91
N LYS A 2 52.48 -1.56 -48.51
CA LYS A 2 51.11 -2.11 -48.35
C LYS A 2 50.73 -2.59 -46.93
N LYS A 3 51.70 -2.96 -46.09
CA LYS A 3 51.47 -3.37 -44.70
C LYS A 3 51.32 -2.18 -43.73
N ILE A 4 51.95 -1.04 -44.04
CA ILE A 4 51.91 0.16 -43.19
C ILE A 4 50.56 0.87 -43.35
N THR A 5 49.99 0.89 -44.56
CA THR A 5 48.64 1.44 -44.80
C THR A 5 47.55 0.62 -44.12
N LEU A 6 47.72 -0.70 -43.96
CA LEU A 6 46.74 -1.55 -43.30
C LEU A 6 46.73 -1.35 -41.78
N ILE A 7 47.91 -1.13 -41.18
CA ILE A 7 48.06 -0.82 -39.74
C ILE A 7 47.51 0.58 -39.41
N LEU A 8 47.75 1.57 -40.29
CA LEU A 8 47.23 2.93 -40.07
C LEU A 8 45.70 2.99 -40.19
N ALA A 9 45.11 2.19 -41.09
CA ALA A 9 43.66 2.11 -41.24
C ALA A 9 42.97 1.40 -40.06
N THR A 10 43.61 0.40 -39.45
CA THR A 10 43.06 -0.28 -38.27
C THR A 10 43.17 0.59 -37.01
N LEU A 11 44.26 1.35 -36.86
CA LEU A 11 44.44 2.24 -35.70
C LEU A 11 43.39 3.37 -35.67
N SER A 12 43.03 3.94 -36.83
CA SER A 12 41.97 4.94 -36.93
C SER A 12 40.58 4.42 -36.54
N PHE A 13 40.34 3.12 -36.70
CA PHE A 13 39.07 2.47 -36.31
C PHE A 13 39.00 2.15 -34.81
N LEU A 14 40.16 1.95 -34.16
CA LEU A 14 40.24 1.73 -32.71
C LEU A 14 40.09 3.03 -31.91
N LEU A 15 40.48 4.18 -32.47
CA LEU A 15 40.31 5.48 -31.80
C LEU A 15 38.86 6.01 -31.84
N SER A 16 38.01 5.57 -32.77
CA SER A 16 36.58 5.95 -32.76
C SER A 16 35.76 5.21 -31.71
N ALA A 17 36.27 4.11 -31.14
CA ALA A 17 35.61 3.35 -30.08
C ALA A 17 35.84 3.93 -28.66
N CYS A 18 36.76 4.88 -28.49
CA CYS A 18 37.07 5.51 -27.20
C CYS A 18 36.74 7.02 -27.16
N GLY A 19 36.07 7.53 -28.19
CA GLY A 19 35.64 8.92 -28.32
C GLY A 19 34.13 9.14 -28.15
N GLY A 20 33.39 8.11 -27.71
CA GLY A 20 32.03 8.31 -27.25
C GLY A 20 32.09 9.14 -25.97
N THR A 21 31.87 10.45 -26.08
CA THR A 21 31.24 11.21 -25.01
C THR A 21 30.18 10.31 -24.39
N PRO A 22 30.09 10.18 -23.05
CA PRO A 22 28.92 9.57 -22.46
C PRO A 22 27.75 10.30 -23.11
N ALA A 23 27.01 9.61 -23.98
CA ALA A 23 25.60 9.92 -24.10
C ALA A 23 25.18 9.88 -22.64
N GLU A 24 24.75 11.02 -22.11
CA GLU A 24 24.07 11.09 -20.83
C GLU A 24 23.30 9.78 -20.71
N ASP A 25 23.74 8.92 -19.78
CA ASP A 25 22.93 7.81 -19.32
C ASP A 25 21.71 8.54 -18.79
N ALA A 26 20.73 8.73 -19.67
CA ALA A 26 19.40 9.12 -19.28
C ALA A 26 19.09 8.08 -18.21
N PRO A 27 18.93 8.50 -16.93
CA PRO A 27 18.68 7.55 -15.87
C PRO A 27 17.57 6.62 -16.38
N PRO A 28 17.72 5.29 -16.23
CA PRO A 28 16.78 4.34 -16.82
C PRO A 28 15.39 4.87 -16.56
N VAL A 29 14.60 5.04 -17.63
CA VAL A 29 13.27 5.64 -17.53
C VAL A 29 12.49 4.75 -16.59
N LEU A 30 12.45 5.12 -15.31
CA LEU A 30 11.77 4.38 -14.27
C LEU A 30 10.31 4.43 -14.66
N THR A 31 9.81 3.30 -15.15
CA THR A 31 8.39 3.20 -15.44
C THR A 31 7.64 3.26 -14.11
N GLY A 32 6.38 3.70 -14.11
CA GLY A 32 5.58 3.67 -12.88
C GLY A 32 5.54 2.29 -12.22
N GLU A 33 5.70 1.23 -13.03
CA GLU A 33 5.78 -0.16 -12.60
C GLU A 33 7.08 -0.46 -11.84
N ASP A 34 8.22 0.07 -12.28
CA ASP A 34 9.52 -0.07 -11.58
C ASP A 34 9.51 0.64 -10.23
N VAL A 35 8.84 1.79 -10.14
CA VAL A 35 8.65 2.53 -8.89
C VAL A 35 7.73 1.77 -7.94
N GLN A 36 6.63 1.19 -8.45
CA GLN A 36 5.73 0.35 -7.65
C GLN A 36 6.42 -0.91 -7.15
N ALA A 37 7.19 -1.60 -8.00
CA ALA A 37 7.94 -2.79 -7.61
C ALA A 37 8.98 -2.48 -6.53
N THR A 38 9.67 -1.34 -6.65
CA THR A 38 10.64 -0.87 -5.65
C THR A 38 9.97 -0.49 -4.33
N ALA A 39 8.84 0.22 -4.38
CA ALA A 39 8.07 0.59 -3.20
C ALA A 39 7.52 -0.66 -2.47
N LEU A 40 7.00 -1.63 -3.20
CA LEU A 40 6.56 -2.91 -2.64
C LEU A 40 7.73 -3.65 -1.99
N ALA A 41 8.89 -3.72 -2.64
CA ALA A 41 10.07 -4.37 -2.07
C ALA A 41 10.51 -3.72 -0.75
N MET A 42 10.56 -2.39 -0.67
CA MET A 42 10.91 -1.70 0.57
C MET A 42 9.86 -1.88 1.67
N ALA A 43 8.57 -1.92 1.31
CA ALA A 43 7.50 -2.18 2.27
C ALA A 43 7.59 -3.59 2.88
N TRP A 44 7.93 -4.61 2.08
CA TRP A 44 8.13 -5.97 2.56
C TRP A 44 9.33 -6.09 3.53
N THR A 45 10.41 -5.36 3.28
CA THR A 45 11.57 -5.34 4.19
C THR A 45 11.20 -4.76 5.55
N MET A 46 10.49 -3.63 5.59
CA MET A 46 10.06 -3.03 6.86
C MET A 46 9.07 -3.92 7.64
N ALA A 47 8.17 -4.62 6.93
CA ALA A 47 7.27 -5.59 7.56
C ALA A 47 8.04 -6.76 8.20
N ALA A 48 9.10 -7.26 7.55
CA ALA A 48 9.91 -8.36 8.07
C ALA A 48 10.68 -7.99 9.34
N GLU A 49 11.26 -6.79 9.42
CA GLU A 49 11.99 -6.31 10.61
C GLU A 49 11.08 -6.16 11.83
N THR A 50 9.79 -5.85 11.62
CA THR A 50 8.83 -5.68 12.71
C THR A 50 8.51 -7.00 13.42
N ILE A 51 8.51 -8.13 12.70
CA ILE A 51 8.30 -9.46 13.31
C ILE A 51 9.49 -9.86 14.19
N ALA A 52 10.70 -9.45 13.81
CA ALA A 52 11.91 -9.74 14.59
C ALA A 52 11.98 -8.95 15.91
N ALA A 53 11.32 -7.80 15.98
CA ALA A 53 11.24 -6.98 17.20
C ALA A 53 10.08 -7.37 18.13
N MET A 54 9.29 -8.40 17.79
CA MET A 54 8.20 -8.86 18.64
C MET A 54 8.77 -9.39 19.97
N PRO A 55 8.39 -8.81 21.13
CA PRO A 55 9.00 -9.15 22.41
C PRO A 55 8.75 -10.63 22.71
N THR A 56 9.81 -11.42 22.67
CA THR A 56 9.76 -12.83 23.04
C THR A 56 9.55 -12.88 24.56
N ALA A 57 8.42 -13.43 24.99
CA ALA A 57 8.08 -13.58 26.40
C ALA A 57 9.22 -14.34 27.11
N THR A 58 10.02 -13.60 27.87
CA THR A 58 11.08 -14.19 28.70
C THR A 58 10.38 -14.93 29.84
N PRO A 59 10.68 -16.22 30.09
CA PRO A 59 10.08 -16.93 31.21
C PRO A 59 10.51 -16.28 32.52
N VAL A 60 9.54 -15.74 33.27
CA VAL A 60 9.75 -15.14 34.58
C VAL A 60 10.03 -16.26 35.59
N PRO A 61 11.09 -16.19 36.42
CA PRO A 61 11.30 -17.15 37.48
C PRO A 61 10.21 -17.02 38.56
N PRO A 62 9.81 -18.11 39.25
CA PRO A 62 8.75 -18.04 40.23
C PRO A 62 9.26 -17.29 41.48
N THR A 63 8.53 -16.27 41.92
CA THR A 63 8.71 -15.68 43.25
C THR A 63 7.35 -15.38 43.87
N GLU A 64 7.23 -15.83 45.10
CA GLU A 64 6.03 -16.02 45.92
C GLU A 64 5.35 -14.72 46.39
N THR A 65 4.04 -14.84 46.63
CA THR A 65 3.18 -14.11 47.60
C THR A 65 2.40 -12.86 47.09
N PRO A 66 1.05 -12.85 47.25
CA PRO A 66 0.14 -11.87 46.63
C PRO A 66 -0.07 -10.60 47.47
N THR A 67 -0.19 -9.46 46.81
CA THR A 67 -0.88 -8.26 47.32
C THR A 67 -1.97 -7.87 46.32
N PRO A 68 -3.24 -7.70 46.72
CA PRO A 68 -4.30 -7.33 45.79
C PRO A 68 -4.25 -5.83 45.52
N VAL A 69 -3.71 -5.45 44.36
CA VAL A 69 -3.92 -4.12 43.76
C VAL A 69 -5.09 -4.26 42.77
N PRO A 70 -6.11 -3.38 42.80
CA PRO A 70 -7.22 -3.44 41.86
C PRO A 70 -6.73 -3.33 40.42
N PRO A 71 -7.28 -4.09 39.46
CA PRO A 71 -6.82 -4.05 38.08
C PRO A 71 -7.23 -2.71 37.46
N THR A 72 -6.28 -1.80 37.30
CA THR A 72 -6.40 -0.74 36.30
C THR A 72 -6.37 -1.44 34.95
N ALA A 73 -7.50 -1.43 34.24
CA ALA A 73 -7.57 -1.88 32.86
C ALA A 73 -6.66 -0.98 32.02
N THR A 74 -5.42 -1.42 31.79
CA THR A 74 -4.55 -0.82 30.79
C THR A 74 -5.22 -1.02 29.44
N MET A 75 -5.63 0.08 28.82
CA MET A 75 -6.10 0.11 27.44
C MET A 75 -5.02 -0.53 26.56
N THR A 76 -5.32 -1.69 26.00
CA THR A 76 -4.52 -2.29 24.93
C THR A 76 -4.47 -1.29 23.78
N LEU A 77 -3.29 -0.74 23.52
CA LEU A 77 -3.05 0.07 22.33
C LEU A 77 -3.28 -0.84 21.12
N VAL A 78 -4.39 -0.61 20.42
CA VAL A 78 -4.59 -1.17 19.08
C VAL A 78 -3.47 -0.59 18.22
N PRO A 79 -2.62 -1.40 17.55
CA PRO A 79 -1.57 -0.85 16.71
C PRO A 79 -2.22 0.00 15.63
N THR A 80 -1.96 1.30 15.68
CA THR A 80 -2.36 2.23 14.62
C THR A 80 -1.39 1.95 13.48
N LEU A 81 -1.88 1.29 12.44
CA LEU A 81 -1.10 0.99 11.24
C LEU A 81 -0.72 2.33 10.60
N ALA A 82 0.56 2.71 10.67
CA ALA A 82 1.07 3.82 9.89
C ALA A 82 0.98 3.41 8.41
N LEU A 83 0.09 4.07 7.65
CA LEU A 83 0.02 3.86 6.21
C LEU A 83 1.38 4.28 5.60
N PRO A 84 1.97 3.49 4.70
CA PRO A 84 3.18 3.89 4.01
C PRO A 84 2.94 5.20 3.25
N GLU A 85 3.87 6.14 3.37
CA GLU A 85 3.85 7.39 2.61
C GLU A 85 4.21 7.07 1.15
N ILE A 86 3.20 7.02 0.29
CA ILE A 86 3.39 6.76 -1.14
C ILE A 86 3.67 8.09 -1.84
N THR A 87 4.86 8.23 -2.43
CA THR A 87 5.22 9.37 -3.28
C THR A 87 4.42 9.33 -4.57
N ASN A 88 3.53 10.30 -4.78
CA ASN A 88 2.76 10.47 -6.01
C ASN A 88 3.69 10.75 -7.20
N THR A 89 3.67 9.90 -8.23
CA THR A 89 4.11 10.25 -9.59
C THR A 89 3.09 11.20 -10.24
N PRO A 90 3.50 12.15 -11.09
CA PRO A 90 2.59 13.09 -11.73
C PRO A 90 1.74 12.37 -12.80
N ASP A 91 0.61 11.81 -12.38
CA ASP A 91 -0.45 11.41 -13.30
C ASP A 91 -1.32 12.63 -13.66
N THR A 92 -1.76 12.71 -14.91
CA THR A 92 -2.66 13.74 -15.43
C THR A 92 -4.03 13.75 -14.77
N ASP A 93 -4.47 12.64 -14.16
CA ASP A 93 -5.71 12.60 -13.38
C ASP A 93 -5.44 12.97 -11.92
N ARG A 94 -6.00 14.11 -11.47
CA ARG A 94 -5.90 14.57 -10.07
C ARG A 94 -6.45 13.55 -9.07
N CYS A 95 -7.31 12.62 -9.51
CA CYS A 95 -7.89 11.60 -8.65
C CYS A 95 -7.03 10.33 -8.61
N ASN A 96 -6.03 10.22 -9.49
CA ASN A 96 -5.09 9.10 -9.47
C ASN A 96 -3.95 9.32 -8.46
N GLN A 97 -4.33 9.55 -7.20
CA GLN A 97 -3.38 9.80 -6.11
C GLN A 97 -3.85 9.20 -4.80
N PHE A 98 -2.91 9.00 -3.88
CA PHE A 98 -3.23 8.57 -2.53
C PHE A 98 -3.95 9.68 -1.75
N LEU A 99 -5.06 9.33 -1.08
CA LEU A 99 -5.84 10.24 -0.25
C LEU A 99 -5.33 10.21 1.20
N GLY A 100 -4.22 10.92 1.46
CA GLY A 100 -3.62 10.94 2.79
C GLY A 100 -4.32 11.84 3.82
N SER A 101 -5.14 12.78 3.36
CA SER A 101 -5.97 13.64 4.22
C SER A 101 -7.21 14.08 3.46
N TRP A 102 -8.26 14.46 4.21
CA TRP A 102 -9.51 14.94 3.64
C TRP A 102 -10.15 15.99 4.55
N ALA A 103 -11.19 16.64 4.05
CA ALA A 103 -11.96 17.65 4.76
C ALA A 103 -13.43 17.21 4.90
N GLY A 104 -14.11 17.80 5.87
CA GLY A 104 -15.54 17.57 6.09
C GLY A 104 -15.84 16.46 7.09
N THR A 105 -17.07 15.97 7.03
CA THR A 105 -17.57 14.95 7.94
C THR A 105 -17.01 13.57 7.60
N GLU A 106 -16.65 12.84 8.64
CA GLU A 106 -16.14 11.48 8.52
C GLU A 106 -17.16 10.45 9.01
N SER A 107 -17.06 9.24 8.48
CA SER A 107 -17.79 8.06 8.94
C SER A 107 -16.83 6.94 9.28
N THR A 108 -17.25 6.05 10.18
CA THR A 108 -16.46 4.86 10.55
C THR A 108 -16.73 3.73 9.58
N MET A 109 -15.66 3.23 8.94
CA MET A 109 -15.73 2.09 8.03
C MET A 109 -14.98 0.90 8.59
N ARG A 110 -15.63 -0.26 8.63
CA ARG A 110 -15.02 -1.54 8.96
C ARG A 110 -14.89 -2.39 7.71
N ILE A 111 -13.68 -2.77 7.35
CA ILE A 111 -13.44 -3.72 6.26
C ILE A 111 -13.12 -5.08 6.86
N VAL A 112 -13.76 -6.13 6.37
CA VAL A 112 -13.62 -7.51 6.83
C VAL A 112 -13.23 -8.39 5.65
N ASN A 113 -12.16 -9.15 5.80
CA ASN A 113 -11.79 -10.16 4.83
C ASN A 113 -12.36 -11.51 5.26
N THR A 114 -13.40 -11.98 4.58
CA THR A 114 -13.97 -13.33 4.78
C THR A 114 -13.50 -14.33 3.72
N THR A 115 -12.55 -13.93 2.87
CA THR A 115 -11.96 -14.80 1.85
C THR A 115 -11.02 -15.84 2.45
N LYS A 116 -10.58 -16.78 1.63
CA LYS A 116 -9.60 -17.80 2.03
C LYS A 116 -8.15 -17.31 1.99
N SER A 117 -7.90 -16.08 1.50
CA SER A 117 -6.57 -15.53 1.25
C SER A 117 -6.39 -14.18 1.91
N THR A 118 -5.15 -13.68 1.95
CA THR A 118 -4.87 -12.29 2.28
C THR A 118 -5.36 -11.38 1.14
N ALA A 119 -5.95 -10.22 1.49
CA ALA A 119 -6.47 -9.26 0.54
C ALA A 119 -5.73 -7.92 0.66
N ASN A 120 -5.26 -7.39 -0.48
CA ASN A 120 -4.90 -5.97 -0.61
C ASN A 120 -6.11 -5.22 -1.11
N ILE A 121 -6.39 -4.04 -0.55
CA ILE A 121 -7.64 -3.32 -0.82
C ILE A 121 -7.34 -1.89 -1.22
N SER A 122 -7.98 -1.43 -2.28
CA SER A 122 -8.01 -0.04 -2.70
C SER A 122 -9.45 0.48 -2.70
N LEU A 123 -9.68 1.59 -2.00
CA LEU A 123 -10.95 2.31 -2.01
C LEU A 123 -10.77 3.64 -2.72
N TYR A 124 -11.47 3.83 -3.82
CA TYR A 124 -11.47 5.05 -4.60
C TYR A 124 -12.61 5.96 -4.19
N LEU A 125 -12.29 7.15 -3.70
CA LEU A 125 -13.25 8.23 -3.48
C LEU A 125 -13.49 8.97 -4.79
N SER A 126 -14.74 8.98 -5.25
CA SER A 126 -15.15 9.73 -6.43
C SER A 126 -15.27 11.24 -6.14
N PRO A 127 -14.97 12.12 -7.12
CA PRO A 127 -14.89 13.58 -6.91
C PRO A 127 -16.25 14.26 -6.66
N ASN A 128 -17.35 13.52 -6.71
CA ASN A 128 -18.73 13.99 -6.52
C ASN A 128 -19.11 14.11 -5.02
N ASN A 129 -18.24 14.70 -4.19
CA ASN A 129 -18.52 15.01 -2.79
C ASN A 129 -18.45 16.52 -2.53
N ALA A 130 -18.91 16.94 -1.34
CA ALA A 130 -19.06 18.35 -0.97
C ALA A 130 -17.76 19.17 -1.06
N HIS A 131 -16.60 18.50 -0.94
CA HIS A 131 -15.28 19.13 -0.97
C HIS A 131 -14.53 18.88 -2.29
N ASN A 132 -15.17 18.24 -3.27
CA ASN A 132 -14.59 17.86 -4.55
C ASN A 132 -13.27 17.08 -4.41
N GLN A 133 -13.09 16.32 -3.32
CA GLN A 133 -11.88 15.55 -3.04
C GLN A 133 -11.94 14.19 -3.72
N CYS A 134 -10.82 13.61 -4.10
CA CYS A 134 -10.78 12.29 -4.71
C CYS A 134 -9.40 11.67 -4.55
N GLY A 135 -9.34 10.35 -4.66
CA GLY A 135 -8.10 9.61 -4.46
C GLY A 135 -8.36 8.20 -3.95
N TYR A 136 -7.28 7.49 -3.68
CA TYR A 136 -7.32 6.13 -3.16
C TYR A 136 -6.93 6.07 -1.70
N LEU A 137 -7.68 5.29 -0.93
CA LEU A 137 -7.30 4.77 0.37
C LEU A 137 -6.81 3.34 0.18
N PHE A 138 -5.72 2.98 0.84
CA PHE A 138 -5.11 1.66 0.68
C PHE A 138 -5.07 0.92 2.02
N VAL A 139 -5.51 -0.34 2.02
CA VAL A 139 -5.35 -1.25 3.15
C VAL A 139 -4.49 -2.43 2.68
N PRO A 140 -3.21 -2.47 3.07
CA PRO A 140 -2.34 -3.59 2.75
C PRO A 140 -2.68 -4.81 3.60
N SER A 141 -2.47 -5.99 3.01
CA SER A 141 -2.29 -7.25 3.73
C SER A 141 -3.35 -7.57 4.78
N LEU A 142 -4.64 -7.45 4.44
CA LEU A 142 -5.71 -7.85 5.35
C LEU A 142 -5.82 -9.38 5.32
N GLU A 143 -5.38 -10.05 6.38
CA GLU A 143 -5.35 -11.51 6.45
C GLU A 143 -6.76 -12.12 6.47
N LYS A 144 -6.83 -13.43 6.25
CA LYS A 144 -8.07 -14.19 6.34
C LYS A 144 -8.75 -13.98 7.69
N ASN A 145 -10.05 -13.70 7.67
CA ASN A 145 -10.89 -13.42 8.84
C ASN A 145 -10.46 -12.20 9.66
N GLN A 146 -9.54 -11.38 9.15
CA GLN A 146 -9.13 -10.14 9.78
C GLN A 146 -10.11 -9.02 9.41
N SER A 147 -10.18 -8.01 10.28
CA SER A 147 -10.86 -6.77 9.98
C SER A 147 -10.02 -5.57 10.38
N VAL A 148 -10.14 -4.50 9.61
CA VAL A 148 -9.61 -3.18 9.95
C VAL A 148 -10.76 -2.19 10.12
N VAL A 149 -10.59 -1.21 10.99
CA VAL A 149 -11.51 -0.08 11.14
C VAL A 149 -10.74 1.18 10.83
N MET A 150 -11.32 2.04 9.99
CA MET A 150 -10.72 3.32 9.60
C MET A 150 -11.80 4.40 9.46
N SER A 151 -11.37 5.66 9.59
CA SER A 151 -12.23 6.81 9.29
C SER A 151 -12.15 7.12 7.80
N VAL A 152 -13.28 7.50 7.20
CA VAL A 152 -13.36 7.90 5.79
C VAL A 152 -14.25 9.12 5.61
N PRO A 153 -13.97 10.03 4.66
CA PRO A 153 -14.84 11.17 4.39
C PRO A 153 -16.17 10.70 3.79
N TYR A 154 -17.21 11.53 3.92
CA TYR A 154 -18.45 11.30 3.20
C TYR A 154 -18.23 11.38 1.69
N GLY A 155 -18.87 10.48 0.94
CA GLY A 155 -18.75 10.43 -0.50
C GLY A 155 -19.14 9.09 -1.10
N THR A 156 -18.90 8.93 -2.41
CA THR A 156 -19.12 7.68 -3.13
C THR A 156 -17.80 6.94 -3.28
N PHE A 157 -17.72 5.73 -2.72
CA PHE A 157 -16.56 4.87 -2.79
C PHE A 157 -16.76 3.71 -3.76
N SER A 158 -15.80 3.49 -4.64
CA SER A 158 -15.65 2.25 -5.40
C SER A 158 -14.54 1.43 -4.76
N MET A 159 -14.71 0.12 -4.63
CA MET A 159 -13.67 -0.73 -4.02
C MET A 159 -13.12 -1.74 -5.01
N TYR A 160 -11.83 -2.01 -4.88
CA TYR A 160 -11.12 -3.08 -5.54
C TYR A 160 -10.31 -3.86 -4.51
N ALA A 161 -10.33 -5.19 -4.58
CA ALA A 161 -9.50 -6.04 -3.73
C ALA A 161 -8.76 -7.10 -4.55
N TRP A 162 -7.45 -7.23 -4.29
CA TRP A 162 -6.58 -8.27 -4.86
C TRP A 162 -6.39 -9.38 -3.84
N LEU A 163 -6.78 -10.61 -4.19
CA LEU A 163 -6.60 -11.78 -3.34
C LEU A 163 -5.22 -12.41 -3.61
N VAL A 164 -4.32 -12.24 -2.65
CA VAL A 164 -2.93 -12.71 -2.73
C VAL A 164 -2.93 -14.25 -2.81
N GLY A 165 -2.15 -14.78 -3.76
CA GLY A 165 -2.02 -16.22 -4.00
C GLY A 165 -3.14 -16.85 -4.84
N GLN A 166 -4.23 -16.14 -5.15
CA GLN A 166 -5.29 -16.64 -6.03
C GLN A 166 -5.24 -16.07 -7.46
N ASN A 167 -4.34 -15.11 -7.72
CA ASN A 167 -4.30 -14.32 -8.97
C ASN A 167 -5.70 -13.81 -9.37
N LYS A 168 -6.46 -13.37 -8.38
CA LYS A 168 -7.86 -13.00 -8.52
C LYS A 168 -8.11 -11.65 -7.88
N SER A 169 -8.95 -10.87 -8.53
CA SER A 169 -9.45 -9.61 -8.03
C SER A 169 -10.96 -9.59 -7.98
N VAL A 170 -11.52 -8.88 -7.02
CA VAL A 170 -12.94 -8.59 -6.92
C VAL A 170 -13.13 -7.08 -6.84
N SER A 171 -14.17 -6.58 -7.49
CA SER A 171 -14.56 -5.17 -7.43
C SER A 171 -15.96 -5.02 -6.85
N GLY A 172 -16.14 -3.96 -6.06
CA GLY A 172 -17.42 -3.52 -5.54
C GLY A 172 -17.89 -2.30 -6.30
N GLY A 173 -19.17 -2.27 -6.65
CA GLY A 173 -19.80 -1.08 -7.21
C GLY A 173 -19.73 0.12 -6.25
N GLY A 174 -20.01 1.31 -6.78
CA GLY A 174 -20.03 2.55 -6.02
C GLY A 174 -21.03 2.49 -4.86
N TYR A 175 -20.60 2.87 -3.66
CA TYR A 175 -21.42 2.96 -2.47
C TYR A 175 -21.31 4.33 -1.83
N GLY A 176 -22.46 4.94 -1.52
CA GLY A 176 -22.54 6.25 -0.90
C GLY A 176 -22.47 6.17 0.63
N ILE A 177 -21.46 6.80 1.21
CA ILE A 177 -21.33 7.06 2.65
C ILE A 177 -21.82 8.49 2.88
N GLY A 178 -22.93 8.63 3.60
CA GLY A 178 -23.57 9.93 3.87
C GLY A 178 -24.13 10.08 5.28
N ASN A 179 -23.80 9.16 6.18
CA ASN A 179 -24.20 9.19 7.58
C ASN A 179 -23.02 8.78 8.48
N PRO A 180 -23.05 9.12 9.77
CA PRO A 180 -21.94 8.83 10.67
C PRO A 180 -21.96 7.39 11.20
N ASP A 181 -22.94 6.58 10.77
CA ASP A 181 -23.09 5.22 11.26
C ASP A 181 -21.95 4.33 10.75
N LYS A 182 -21.69 3.26 11.47
CA LYS A 182 -20.64 2.32 11.10
C LYS A 182 -21.02 1.58 9.81
N HIS A 183 -20.35 1.88 8.71
CA HIS A 183 -20.44 1.10 7.48
C HIS A 183 -19.53 -0.12 7.57
N THR A 184 -20.04 -1.30 7.19
CA THR A 184 -19.21 -2.52 7.13
C THR A 184 -19.11 -3.02 5.71
N LEU A 185 -17.91 -3.45 5.34
CA LEU A 185 -17.56 -3.89 4.01
C LEU A 185 -16.95 -5.28 4.11
N GLU A 186 -17.57 -6.24 3.45
CA GLU A 186 -17.18 -7.64 3.50
C GLU A 186 -16.60 -8.07 2.16
N ILE A 187 -15.34 -8.49 2.17
CA ILE A 187 -14.64 -9.01 0.99
C ILE A 187 -14.79 -10.53 1.02
N ARG A 188 -15.42 -11.08 -0.01
CA ARG A 188 -15.68 -12.51 -0.21
C ARG A 188 -14.85 -13.04 -1.37
N ASP A 189 -14.70 -14.36 -1.46
CA ASP A 189 -13.90 -15.00 -2.51
C ASP A 189 -14.32 -14.55 -3.94
N ASP A 190 -15.61 -14.25 -4.17
CA ASP A 190 -16.16 -13.91 -5.48
C ASP A 190 -16.77 -12.50 -5.57
N SER A 191 -16.89 -11.77 -4.46
CA SER A 191 -17.64 -10.51 -4.46
C SER A 191 -17.26 -9.61 -3.30
N ILE A 192 -17.65 -8.35 -3.41
CA ILE A 192 -17.60 -7.36 -2.34
C ILE A 192 -19.04 -7.04 -1.93
N LYS A 193 -19.32 -7.10 -0.63
CA LYS A 193 -20.63 -6.79 -0.08
C LYS A 193 -20.57 -5.62 0.90
N TRP A 194 -21.33 -4.57 0.59
CA TRP A 194 -21.63 -3.51 1.53
C TRP A 194 -22.72 -3.98 2.51
N ILE A 195 -22.43 -3.90 3.79
CA ILE A 195 -23.38 -4.12 4.88
C ILE A 195 -23.78 -2.75 5.36
N THR A 196 -25.00 -2.35 4.99
CA THR A 196 -25.57 -1.08 5.43
C THR A 196 -25.81 -1.11 6.94
N PRO A 197 -25.70 0.04 7.63
CA PRO A 197 -26.17 0.19 9.00
C PRO A 197 -27.63 -0.24 9.19
#